data_AF-A0A7V6ZHD5-F1
#
_entry.id   AF-A0A7V6ZHD5-F1
#
_cell.length_a   1.000
_cell.length_b   1.000
_cell.length_c   1.000
_cell.angle_alpha   90.00
_cell.angle_beta   90.00
_cell.angle_gamma   90.00
#
_symmetry.space_group_name_H-M   'P 1'
#
loop_
_entity.id
_entity.type
_entity.pdbx_description
1 polymer ?
#
loop_
_entity_poly.entity_id
_entity_poly.type
_entity_poly.pdbx_seq_one_letter_code
_entity_poly.pdbx_strand_id
1 'polypeptide(L)'
;MRQGRPRESSNRLCVHRSRSSLVRGLRLSRKIARAGALAVQLAEELVLDAALDAPDAVLSDYVRNYTKTVYHPVGTCAMGTGAHAVVGADLAVHGMEGLRVVDASVMPSIPSGNTNAPTIMIAEKAADLLRRRAALPAGA
;
A
#
# COMPACT_ATOMS: atom_id res chain seq x y z
N MET A 1 -10.54 1.52 32.34
CA MET A 1 -11.29 1.43 31.07
C MET A 1 -10.39 0.79 30.02
N ARG A 2 -10.57 -0.49 29.66
CA ARG A 2 -9.86 -1.07 28.51
C ARG A 2 -10.60 -0.62 27.25
N GLN A 3 -10.08 0.38 26.58
CA GLN A 3 -10.50 0.79 25.23
C GLN A 3 -10.51 -0.47 24.32
N GLY A 4 -11.65 -0.74 23.68
CA GLY A 4 -11.76 -1.82 22.71
C GLY A 4 -10.94 -1.48 21.47
N ARG A 5 -10.11 -2.41 21.00
CA ARG A 5 -9.33 -2.21 19.76
C ARG A 5 -10.30 -2.01 18.58
N PRO A 6 -9.96 -1.15 17.61
CA PRO A 6 -10.75 -1.00 16.39
C PRO A 6 -10.83 -2.34 15.65
N ARG A 7 -11.97 -2.60 15.01
CA ARG A 7 -12.12 -3.74 14.11
C ARG A 7 -11.48 -3.38 12.77
N GLU A 8 -10.45 -4.12 12.39
CA GLU A 8 -9.74 -3.91 11.14
C GLU A 8 -10.06 -5.04 10.15
N SER A 9 -10.56 -4.67 8.97
CA SER A 9 -10.73 -5.60 7.85
C SER A 9 -10.15 -4.95 6.60
N SER A 10 -9.09 -5.55 6.06
CA SER A 10 -8.41 -5.04 4.86
C SER A 10 -9.04 -5.56 3.55
N ASN A 11 -10.03 -6.48 3.63
CA ASN A 11 -10.66 -7.12 2.48
C ASN A 11 -9.64 -7.59 1.40
N ARG A 12 -8.50 -8.16 1.84
CA ARG A 12 -7.36 -8.45 0.94
C ARG A 12 -7.77 -9.44 -0.14
N LEU A 13 -7.26 -9.22 -1.36
CA LEU A 13 -7.51 -10.07 -2.54
C LEU A 13 -8.99 -10.10 -3.00
N CYS A 14 -9.85 -9.23 -2.48
CA CYS A 14 -11.27 -9.18 -2.87
C CYS A 14 -11.47 -8.72 -4.32
N VAL A 15 -10.55 -7.90 -4.84
CA VAL A 15 -10.57 -7.45 -6.22
C VAL A 15 -9.82 -8.47 -7.09
N HIS A 16 -10.48 -8.95 -8.14
CA HIS A 16 -9.92 -9.94 -9.08
C HIS A 16 -8.52 -9.56 -9.60
N ARG A 17 -8.33 -8.26 -9.90
CA ARG A 17 -7.07 -7.69 -10.37
C ARG A 17 -5.92 -7.87 -9.37
N SER A 18 -6.17 -7.79 -8.07
CA SER A 18 -5.13 -7.97 -7.04
C SER A 18 -4.62 -9.40 -7.02
N ARG A 19 -5.53 -10.38 -7.11
CA ARG A 19 -5.17 -11.80 -7.16
C ARG A 19 -4.39 -12.14 -8.42
N SER A 20 -4.85 -11.71 -9.60
CA SER A 20 -4.16 -11.99 -10.86
C SER A 20 -2.78 -11.33 -10.93
N SER A 21 -2.61 -10.14 -10.36
CA SER A 21 -1.31 -9.46 -10.29
C SER A 21 -0.29 -10.23 -9.44
N LEU A 22 -0.73 -10.78 -8.30
CA LEU A 22 0.14 -11.59 -7.45
C LEU A 22 0.50 -12.93 -8.07
N VAL A 23 -0.43 -13.60 -8.76
CA VAL A 23 -0.13 -14.83 -9.52
C VAL A 23 0.92 -14.56 -10.60
N ARG A 24 0.77 -13.46 -11.36
CA ARG A 24 1.78 -13.04 -12.34
C ARG A 24 3.13 -12.73 -11.70
N GLY A 25 3.12 -12.02 -10.56
CA GLY A 25 4.32 -11.72 -9.78
C GLY A 25 5.04 -13.00 -9.34
N LEU A 26 4.30 -13.96 -8.79
CA LEU A 26 4.82 -15.27 -8.38
C LEU A 26 5.49 -16.01 -9.55
N ARG A 27 4.84 -16.08 -10.71
CA ARG A 27 5.44 -16.68 -11.92
C ARG A 27 6.74 -15.98 -12.32
N LEU A 28 6.75 -14.64 -12.31
CA LEU A 28 7.93 -13.86 -12.66
C LEU A 28 9.07 -14.09 -11.66
N SER A 29 8.78 -14.07 -10.35
CA SER A 29 9.76 -14.34 -9.30
C SER A 29 10.39 -15.71 -9.46
N ARG A 30 9.60 -16.76 -9.74
CA ARG A 30 10.11 -18.13 -9.97
C ARG A 30 10.96 -18.21 -11.24
N LYS A 31 10.59 -17.49 -12.30
CA LYS A 31 11.39 -17.40 -13.53
C LYS A 31 12.73 -16.70 -13.29
N ILE A 32 12.74 -15.59 -12.54
CA ILE A 32 13.97 -14.86 -12.18
C ILE A 32 14.88 -15.72 -11.31
N ALA A 33 14.31 -16.38 -10.30
CA ALA A 33 15.06 -17.26 -9.39
C ALA A 33 15.84 -18.34 -10.15
N ARG A 34 15.23 -18.94 -11.18
CA ARG A 34 15.87 -20.00 -11.99
C ARG A 34 16.71 -19.48 -13.16
N ALA A 35 16.97 -18.18 -13.25
CA ALA A 35 17.77 -17.60 -14.33
C ALA A 35 19.26 -17.47 -13.95
N GLY A 36 20.13 -17.90 -14.86
CA GLY A 36 21.57 -17.60 -14.84
C GLY A 36 22.24 -17.82 -13.48
N ALA A 37 22.87 -16.77 -12.96
CA ALA A 37 23.66 -16.80 -11.73
C ALA A 37 22.85 -17.10 -10.46
N LEU A 38 21.53 -16.86 -10.44
CA LEU A 38 20.69 -17.20 -9.27
C LEU A 38 20.41 -18.70 -9.21
N ALA A 39 20.30 -19.38 -10.35
CA ALA A 39 19.94 -20.79 -10.41
C ALA A 39 20.94 -21.69 -9.68
N VAL A 40 22.24 -21.35 -9.74
CA VAL A 40 23.31 -22.11 -9.08
C VAL A 40 23.36 -21.91 -7.57
N GLN A 41 22.66 -20.88 -7.04
CA GLN A 41 22.61 -20.57 -5.61
C GLN A 41 21.36 -21.13 -4.92
N LEU A 42 20.42 -21.71 -5.69
CA LEU A 42 19.16 -22.22 -5.18
C LEU A 42 19.22 -23.73 -5.07
N ALA A 43 19.05 -24.24 -3.85
CA ALA A 43 18.91 -25.68 -3.63
C ALA A 43 17.52 -26.16 -4.06
N GLU A 44 16.46 -25.57 -3.50
CA GLU A 44 15.07 -25.95 -3.77
C GLU A 44 14.09 -24.83 -3.40
N GLU A 45 12.83 -25.01 -3.80
CA GLU A 45 11.71 -24.12 -3.43
C GLU A 45 10.94 -24.73 -2.25
N LEU A 46 10.92 -24.04 -1.10
CA LEU A 46 10.51 -24.65 0.18
C LEU A 46 9.00 -24.82 0.40
N VAL A 47 8.18 -23.92 -0.16
CA VAL A 47 6.76 -23.81 0.23
C VAL A 47 5.81 -24.12 -0.93
N LEU A 48 6.25 -23.85 -2.16
CA LEU A 48 5.45 -24.11 -3.36
C LEU A 48 6.02 -25.29 -4.11
N ASP A 49 5.47 -26.47 -3.82
CA ASP A 49 5.77 -27.70 -4.54
C ASP A 49 4.85 -27.83 -5.77
N ALA A 50 5.17 -27.05 -6.81
CA ALA A 50 4.41 -27.06 -8.06
C ALA A 50 5.35 -26.85 -9.25
N ALA A 51 5.00 -27.37 -10.43
CA ALA A 51 5.74 -27.08 -11.65
C ALA A 51 5.71 -25.57 -12.00
N LEU A 52 6.63 -25.09 -12.85
CA LEU A 52 6.66 -23.67 -13.26
C LEU A 52 5.43 -23.28 -14.10
N ASP A 53 4.95 -24.21 -14.90
CA ASP A 53 3.76 -24.14 -15.73
C ASP A 53 2.50 -24.59 -15.00
N ALA A 54 2.54 -24.73 -13.67
CA ALA A 54 1.38 -25.09 -12.87
C ALA A 54 0.17 -24.21 -13.19
N PRO A 55 -1.06 -24.77 -13.16
CA PRO A 55 -2.27 -24.02 -13.46
C PRO A 55 -2.47 -22.81 -12.54
N ASP A 56 -3.11 -21.76 -13.05
CA ASP A 56 -3.39 -20.53 -12.28
C ASP A 56 -4.19 -20.79 -10.99
N ALA A 57 -5.03 -21.83 -10.96
CA ALA A 57 -5.76 -22.23 -9.76
C ALA A 57 -4.81 -22.60 -8.60
N VAL A 58 -3.79 -23.41 -8.86
CA VAL A 58 -2.79 -23.83 -7.86
C VAL A 58 -2.03 -22.61 -7.32
N LEU A 59 -1.61 -21.71 -8.22
CA LEU A 59 -0.89 -20.49 -7.83
C LEU A 59 -1.80 -19.50 -7.08
N SER A 60 -3.08 -19.43 -7.44
CA SER A 60 -4.08 -18.60 -6.77
C SER A 60 -4.32 -19.06 -5.33
N ASP A 61 -4.38 -20.38 -5.10
CA ASP A 61 -4.55 -20.93 -3.75
C ASP A 61 -3.32 -20.67 -2.89
N TYR A 62 -2.12 -20.82 -3.46
CA TYR A 62 -0.89 -20.41 -2.79
C TYR A 62 -0.91 -18.92 -2.42
N VAL A 63 -1.24 -18.03 -3.37
CA VAL A 63 -1.35 -16.59 -3.11
C VAL A 63 -2.36 -16.30 -2.00
N ARG A 64 -3.52 -16.97 -1.98
CA ARG A 64 -4.54 -16.77 -0.94
C ARG A 64 -4.02 -17.13 0.45
N ASN A 65 -3.28 -18.23 0.57
CA ASN A 65 -2.84 -18.76 1.86
C ASN A 65 -1.58 -18.06 2.40
N TYR A 66 -0.69 -17.60 1.52
CA TYR A 66 0.64 -17.11 1.92
C TYR A 66 0.82 -15.59 1.77
N THR A 67 -0.12 -14.86 1.17
CA THR A 67 -0.02 -13.39 1.04
C THR A 67 -0.09 -12.70 2.40
N LYS A 68 0.92 -11.87 2.66
CA LYS A 68 0.99 -10.99 3.84
C LYS A 68 0.91 -9.53 3.43
N THR A 69 0.60 -8.67 4.39
CA THR A 69 0.75 -7.23 4.20
C THR A 69 2.22 -6.85 4.29
N VAL A 70 2.58 -5.78 3.59
CA VAL A 70 3.88 -5.09 3.75
C VAL A 70 3.76 -3.89 4.71
N TYR A 71 2.71 -3.85 5.51
CA TYR A 71 2.49 -2.87 6.60
C TYR A 71 2.30 -1.42 6.15
N HIS A 72 1.64 -1.20 5.01
CA HIS A 72 1.38 0.12 4.45
C HIS A 72 -0.12 0.46 4.30
N PRO A 73 -0.94 0.42 5.37
CA PRO A 73 -2.32 0.88 5.30
C PRO A 73 -2.39 2.40 5.09
N VAL A 74 -3.29 2.86 4.22
CA VAL A 74 -3.51 4.29 3.89
C VAL A 74 -4.99 4.53 3.57
N GLY A 75 -5.39 5.81 3.42
CA GLY A 75 -6.65 6.20 2.80
C GLY A 75 -7.91 6.14 3.67
N THR A 76 -7.80 5.84 4.97
CA THR A 76 -8.96 5.81 5.88
C THR A 76 -9.53 7.18 6.20
N CYS A 77 -8.77 8.26 5.99
CA CYS A 77 -9.21 9.65 6.09
C CYS A 77 -8.86 10.41 4.79
N ALA A 78 -9.18 9.82 3.64
CA ALA A 78 -8.71 10.26 2.33
C ALA A 78 -8.90 11.76 2.07
N MET A 79 -7.86 12.40 1.56
CA MET A 79 -7.87 13.77 1.06
C MET A 79 -8.61 13.85 -0.29
N GLY A 80 -9.47 14.86 -0.47
CA GLY A 80 -10.13 15.10 -1.75
C GLY A 80 -11.36 16.01 -1.66
N THR A 81 -12.15 16.01 -2.73
CA THR A 81 -13.38 16.81 -2.87
C THR A 81 -14.64 15.97 -3.08
N GLY A 82 -14.49 14.64 -3.22
CA GLY A 82 -15.61 13.72 -3.45
C GLY A 82 -16.32 13.30 -2.17
N ALA A 83 -17.43 12.56 -2.31
CA ALA A 83 -18.27 12.11 -1.19
C ALA A 83 -17.55 11.22 -0.16
N HIS A 84 -16.42 10.62 -0.53
CA HIS A 84 -15.60 9.79 0.37
C HIS A 84 -14.40 10.53 0.96
N ALA A 85 -14.24 11.82 0.66
CA ALA A 85 -13.16 12.63 1.22
C ALA A 85 -13.47 12.99 2.67
N VAL A 86 -12.47 12.85 3.54
CA VAL A 86 -12.54 13.24 4.95
C VAL A 86 -11.84 14.58 5.18
N VAL A 87 -10.76 14.84 4.43
CA VAL A 87 -10.01 16.11 4.52
C VAL A 87 -9.88 16.82 3.17
N GLY A 88 -9.74 18.14 3.19
CA GLY A 88 -9.42 18.96 2.01
C GLY A 88 -7.94 18.93 1.65
N ALA A 89 -7.56 19.62 0.56
CA ALA A 89 -6.16 19.74 0.11
C ALA A 89 -5.24 20.44 1.11
N ASP A 90 -5.81 21.18 2.05
CA ASP A 90 -5.10 21.79 3.16
C ASP A 90 -4.99 20.85 4.39
N LEU A 91 -5.55 19.64 4.31
CA LEU A 91 -5.64 18.64 5.39
C LEU A 91 -6.65 18.99 6.50
N ALA A 92 -7.48 20.02 6.32
CA ALA A 92 -8.58 20.31 7.24
C ALA A 92 -9.71 19.31 7.08
N VAL A 93 -10.30 18.88 8.21
CA VAL A 93 -11.44 17.98 8.22
C VAL A 93 -12.68 18.72 7.72
N HIS A 94 -13.38 18.13 6.75
CA HIS A 94 -14.59 18.74 6.19
C HIS A 94 -15.66 18.95 7.27
N GLY A 95 -16.22 20.15 7.34
CA GLY A 95 -17.26 20.51 8.30
C GLY A 95 -16.78 20.73 9.74
N MET A 96 -15.46 20.76 9.99
CA MET A 96 -14.90 21.01 11.32
C MET A 96 -13.86 22.14 11.29
N GLU A 97 -13.96 23.05 12.24
CA GLU A 97 -12.99 24.13 12.40
C GLU A 97 -11.83 23.69 13.30
N GLY A 98 -10.61 24.13 12.97
CA GLY A 98 -9.43 23.91 13.81
C GLY A 98 -8.91 22.46 13.88
N LEU A 99 -9.48 21.52 13.11
CA LEU A 99 -9.07 20.11 13.10
C LEU A 99 -8.43 19.71 11.76
N ARG A 100 -7.28 19.03 11.82
CA ARG A 100 -6.56 18.48 10.66
C ARG A 100 -6.15 17.04 10.93
N VAL A 101 -5.99 16.24 9.87
CA VAL A 101 -5.37 14.90 9.93
C VAL A 101 -4.06 14.95 9.16
N VAL A 102 -2.98 14.49 9.79
CA VAL A 102 -1.62 14.58 9.22
C VAL A 102 -0.88 13.26 9.44
N ASP A 103 -1.25 12.24 8.67
CA ASP A 103 -0.61 10.92 8.66
C ASP A 103 -0.87 10.21 7.31
N ALA A 104 -0.56 8.91 7.23
CA ALA A 104 -0.75 8.13 6.02
C ALA A 104 -2.24 7.92 5.63
N SER A 105 -3.18 8.13 6.56
CA SER A 105 -4.60 7.93 6.31
C SER A 105 -5.17 8.92 5.29
N VAL A 106 -4.52 10.07 5.10
CA VAL A 106 -4.98 11.10 4.16
C VAL A 106 -4.63 10.80 2.70
N MET A 107 -3.75 9.85 2.43
CA MET A 107 -3.37 9.50 1.05
C MET A 107 -4.59 8.90 0.33
N PRO A 108 -5.14 9.54 -0.73
CA PRO A 108 -6.32 9.02 -1.43
C PRO A 108 -6.03 7.72 -2.19
N SER A 109 -4.77 7.49 -2.53
CA SER A 109 -4.29 6.25 -3.14
C SER A 109 -2.90 5.93 -2.59
N ILE A 110 -2.61 4.63 -2.44
CA ILE A 110 -1.27 4.19 -2.01
C ILE A 110 -0.22 4.57 -3.07
N PRO A 111 0.89 5.22 -2.68
CA PRO A 111 1.99 5.50 -3.61
C PRO A 111 2.68 4.20 -4.06
N SER A 112 3.30 4.25 -5.23
CA SER A 112 4.13 3.14 -5.73
C SER A 112 5.46 3.10 -5.00
N GLY A 113 5.47 2.56 -3.77
CA GLY A 113 6.65 2.45 -2.92
C GLY A 113 6.30 2.36 -1.44
N ASN A 114 7.31 2.49 -0.59
CA ASN A 114 7.11 2.50 0.87
C ASN A 114 6.47 3.82 1.31
N THR A 115 5.50 3.76 2.21
CA THR A 115 4.71 4.95 2.59
C THR A 115 5.40 5.86 3.59
N ASN A 116 6.53 5.45 4.18
CA ASN A 116 7.23 6.23 5.19
C ASN A 116 7.65 7.63 4.68
N ALA A 117 8.37 7.69 3.55
CA ALA A 117 8.82 8.96 3.00
C ALA A 117 7.65 9.87 2.56
N PRO A 118 6.61 9.37 1.87
CA PRO A 118 5.38 10.15 1.63
C PRO A 118 4.70 10.67 2.90
N THR A 119 4.64 9.89 3.98
CA THR A 119 4.05 10.34 5.26
C THR A 119 4.86 11.48 5.89
N ILE A 120 6.19 11.38 5.89
CA ILE A 120 7.06 12.47 6.36
C ILE A 120 6.84 13.72 5.52
N MET A 121 6.77 13.59 4.19
CA MET A 121 6.51 14.71 3.29
C MET A 121 5.15 15.38 3.57
N ILE A 122 4.09 14.59 3.82
CA ILE A 122 2.78 15.13 4.21
C ILE A 122 2.89 15.95 5.50
N ALA A 123 3.64 15.46 6.49
CA ALA A 123 3.87 16.19 7.74
C ALA A 123 4.63 17.51 7.53
N GLU A 124 5.69 17.50 6.72
CA GLU A 124 6.44 18.73 6.36
C GLU A 124 5.53 19.74 5.63
N LYS A 125 4.74 19.27 4.66
CA LYS A 125 3.80 20.14 3.94
C LYS A 125 2.73 20.72 4.87
N ALA A 126 2.22 19.93 5.81
CA ALA A 126 1.27 20.40 6.81
C ALA A 126 1.89 21.50 7.70
N ALA A 127 3.15 21.34 8.11
CA ALA A 127 3.87 22.33 8.89
C ALA A 127 4.02 23.66 8.11
N ASP A 128 4.31 23.60 6.82
CA ASP A 128 4.38 24.79 5.97
C ASP A 128 3.01 25.49 5.82
N LEU A 129 1.93 24.72 5.65
CA LEU A 129 0.56 25.27 5.59
C LEU A 129 0.19 25.99 6.89
N LEU A 130 0.50 25.38 8.04
CA LEU A 130 0.24 25.97 9.36
C LEU A 130 1.08 27.23 9.61
N ARG A 131 2.32 27.25 9.13
CA ARG A 131 3.22 28.43 9.20
C ARG A 131 2.96 29.48 8.12
N ARG A 132 2.02 29.24 7.20
CA ARG A 132 1.73 30.09 6.03
C ARG A 132 2.95 30.35 5.17
N ARG A 133 3.83 29.35 5.02
CA ARG A 133 4.99 29.44 4.11
C ARG A 133 4.54 29.30 2.66
N ALA A 134 5.17 30.08 1.78
CA ALA A 134 4.96 29.95 0.35
C ALA A 134 5.37 28.54 -0.13
N ALA A 135 4.68 28.02 -1.15
CA ALA A 135 5.10 26.79 -1.78
C ALA A 135 6.53 26.94 -2.34
N LEU A 136 7.33 25.87 -2.25
CA LEU A 136 8.60 25.84 -2.95
C LEU A 136 8.36 26.09 -4.45
N PRO A 137 9.22 26.88 -5.11
CA PRO A 137 9.13 27.06 -6.56
C PRO A 137 9.20 25.69 -7.24
N ALA A 138 8.44 25.51 -8.32
CA ALA A 138 8.55 24.30 -9.13
C ALA A 138 10.00 24.18 -9.61
N GLY A 139 10.65 23.04 -9.33
CA GLY A 139 12.03 22.80 -9.74
C GLY A 139 12.17 22.89 -11.26
N ALA A 140 13.24 23.57 -11.70
CA ALA A 140 13.65 23.70 -13.10
C ALA A 140 14.14 22.36 -13.69
#